data_AF-A0A5N6HE95-F1
#
_entry.id   AF-A0A5N6HE95-F1
#
_cell.length_a   1.000
_cell.length_b   1.000
_cell.length_c   1.000
_cell.angle_alpha   90.00
_cell.angle_beta   90.00
_cell.angle_gamma   90.00
#
_symmetry.space_group_name_H-M   'P 1'
#
loop_
_entity.id
_entity.type
_entity.pdbx_description
1 polymer ?
#
loop_
_entity_poly.entity_id
_entity_poly.type
_entity_poly.pdbx_seq_one_letter_code
_entity_poly.pdbx_strand_id
1 'polypeptide(L)'
;MRLPYVPNPPPTTTPEEADILNRVQTRRGEKGLIPLDLALLHSFPVADGWNSFIGAIRTRTSLSQAIRELIICRIAVINGAWFEWDQHSPLLMEGGCSAEAVEVVRDAQADIPQKVQEKVLSPKEAAVLKYTDAMTKTVTVPEDVFQELKGLYNDREVVEITATAAAYNCVSRFLVALDVGEKNH
;
A
#
# COMPACT_ATOMS: atom_id res chain seq x y z
N MET A 1 8.36 -16.61 -4.17
CA MET A 1 9.51 -15.72 -4.34
C MET A 1 10.43 -16.29 -5.40
N ARG A 2 10.91 -15.44 -6.31
CA ARG A 2 11.74 -15.82 -7.47
C ARG A 2 13.23 -15.87 -7.17
N LEU A 3 13.64 -15.42 -5.99
CA LEU A 3 14.99 -15.52 -5.44
C LEU A 3 14.90 -16.17 -4.04
N PRO A 4 15.96 -16.82 -3.53
CA PRO A 4 15.98 -17.19 -2.13
C PRO A 4 15.89 -15.94 -1.26
N TYR A 5 15.13 -16.00 -0.16
CA TYR A 5 15.24 -14.98 0.89
C TYR A 5 16.65 -14.98 1.49
N VAL A 6 17.11 -13.84 2.01
CA VAL A 6 18.33 -13.82 2.82
C VAL A 6 18.16 -14.72 4.06
N PRO A 7 19.25 -15.24 4.65
CA PRO A 7 19.19 -15.92 5.94
C PRO A 7 18.49 -15.09 7.01
N ASN A 8 17.92 -15.73 8.03
CA ASN A 8 17.30 -15.04 9.17
C ASN A 8 18.02 -15.46 10.48
N PRO A 9 18.84 -14.58 11.09
CA PRO A 9 19.08 -13.19 10.71
C PRO A 9 19.95 -13.05 9.44
N PRO A 10 19.80 -11.94 8.68
CA PRO A 10 20.65 -11.67 7.52
C PRO A 10 22.10 -11.41 7.96
N PRO A 11 23.10 -11.92 7.23
CA PRO A 11 24.50 -11.58 7.50
C PRO A 11 24.73 -10.09 7.24
N THR A 12 25.58 -9.47 8.06
CA THR A 12 26.04 -8.08 7.89
C THR A 12 27.57 -8.08 7.81
N THR A 13 28.12 -7.22 6.97
CA THR A 13 29.57 -7.13 6.71
C THR A 13 30.15 -5.78 7.14
N THR A 14 29.30 -4.78 7.36
CA THR A 14 29.69 -3.44 7.83
C THR A 14 28.86 -2.99 9.03
N PRO A 15 29.34 -2.02 9.84
CA PRO A 15 28.55 -1.41 10.90
C PRO A 15 27.25 -0.77 10.40
N GLU A 16 27.27 -0.17 9.21
CA GLU A 16 26.08 0.44 8.60
C GLU A 16 24.99 -0.59 8.30
N GLU A 17 25.36 -1.75 7.74
CA GLU A 17 24.42 -2.84 7.50
C GLU A 17 23.83 -3.39 8.81
N ALA A 18 24.66 -3.52 9.85
CA ALA A 18 24.23 -3.92 11.19
C ALA A 18 23.24 -2.92 11.79
N ASP A 19 23.48 -1.63 11.64
CA ASP A 19 22.59 -0.57 12.11
C ASP A 19 21.26 -0.57 11.36
N ILE A 20 21.27 -0.77 10.03
CA ILE A 20 20.06 -0.90 9.22
C ILE A 20 19.25 -2.12 9.68
N LEU A 21 19.91 -3.29 9.81
CA LEU A 21 19.25 -4.52 10.27
C LEU A 21 18.55 -4.30 11.62
N ASN A 22 19.27 -3.69 12.56
CA ASN A 22 18.76 -3.39 13.89
C ASN A 22 17.52 -2.47 13.84
N ARG A 23 17.51 -1.45 12.98
CA ARG A 23 16.31 -0.60 12.77
C ARG A 23 15.13 -1.42 12.24
N VAL A 24 15.34 -2.31 11.27
CA VAL A 24 14.26 -3.15 10.72
C VAL A 24 13.70 -4.08 11.79
N GLN A 25 14.57 -4.76 12.55
CA GLN A 25 14.18 -5.66 13.64
C GLN A 25 13.44 -4.92 14.75
N THR A 26 13.96 -3.77 15.19
CA THR A 26 13.32 -2.93 16.22
C THR A 26 11.91 -2.51 15.81
N ARG A 27 11.71 -2.10 14.56
CA ARG A 27 10.39 -1.75 14.03
C ARG A 27 9.41 -2.93 14.05
N ARG A 28 9.90 -4.15 13.79
CA ARG A 28 9.05 -5.36 13.77
C ARG A 28 8.76 -5.91 15.15
N GLY A 29 9.65 -5.67 16.12
CA GLY A 29 9.52 -6.19 17.48
C GLY A 29 9.39 -7.71 17.49
N GLU A 30 8.51 -8.22 18.35
CA GLU A 30 8.29 -9.66 18.55
C GLU A 30 7.80 -10.40 17.30
N LYS A 31 7.22 -9.70 16.32
CA LYS A 31 6.78 -10.31 15.05
C LYS A 31 7.95 -10.82 14.21
N GLY A 32 9.16 -10.31 14.44
CA GLY A 32 10.33 -10.65 13.64
C GLY A 32 10.26 -10.15 12.19
N LEU A 33 11.29 -10.48 11.41
CA LEU A 33 11.36 -10.12 10.00
C LEU A 33 10.32 -10.89 9.19
N ILE A 34 9.55 -10.18 8.35
CA ILE A 34 8.56 -10.79 7.46
C ILE A 34 9.19 -11.05 6.07
N PRO A 35 8.53 -11.81 5.16
CA PRO A 35 9.07 -12.09 3.82
C PRO A 35 9.53 -10.86 3.04
N LEU A 36 8.78 -9.75 3.11
CA LEU A 36 9.19 -8.49 2.47
C LEU A 36 10.50 -7.93 3.06
N ASP A 37 10.70 -8.01 4.38
CA ASP A 37 11.95 -7.53 4.98
C ASP A 37 13.13 -8.38 4.49
N LEU A 38 12.98 -9.71 4.47
CA LEU A 38 14.02 -10.63 4.00
C LEU A 38 14.30 -10.49 2.48
N ALA A 39 13.30 -10.09 1.68
CA ALA A 39 13.52 -9.77 0.28
C ALA A 39 14.30 -8.46 0.10
N LEU A 40 13.94 -7.40 0.85
CA LEU A 40 14.61 -6.11 0.78
C LEU A 40 16.06 -6.15 1.30
N LEU A 41 16.33 -6.96 2.33
CA LEU A 41 17.64 -7.07 2.97
C LEU A 41 18.71 -7.77 2.13
N HIS A 42 18.38 -8.20 0.89
CA HIS A 42 19.41 -8.42 -0.15
C HIS A 42 20.19 -7.14 -0.48
N SER A 43 19.61 -5.97 -0.22
CA SER A 43 20.25 -4.66 -0.37
C SER A 43 19.89 -3.76 0.80
N PHE A 44 20.79 -3.64 1.78
CA PHE A 44 20.60 -2.80 2.96
C PHE A 44 20.23 -1.34 2.64
N PRO A 45 20.86 -0.65 1.66
CA PRO A 45 20.46 0.71 1.30
C PRO A 45 19.03 0.80 0.77
N VAL A 46 18.59 -0.20 -0.02
CA VAL A 46 17.20 -0.28 -0.50
C VAL A 46 16.25 -0.50 0.67
N ALA A 47 16.55 -1.43 1.57
CA ALA A 47 15.74 -1.69 2.75
C ALA A 47 15.57 -0.45 3.64
N ASP A 48 16.63 0.31 3.87
CA ASP A 48 16.59 1.51 4.72
C ASP A 48 15.77 2.65 4.10
N GLY A 49 16.01 2.94 2.82
CA GLY A 49 15.23 3.94 2.08
C GLY A 49 13.75 3.58 1.98
N TRP A 50 13.46 2.31 1.68
CA TRP A 50 12.10 1.76 1.66
C TRP A 50 11.39 1.95 2.99
N ASN A 51 12.04 1.58 4.09
CA ASN A 51 11.47 1.66 5.43
C ASN A 51 11.22 3.11 5.86
N SER A 52 12.14 4.01 5.53
CA SER A 52 12.00 5.44 5.76
C SER A 52 10.82 6.04 5.01
N PHE A 53 10.73 5.81 3.69
CA PHE A 53 9.69 6.41 2.85
C PHE A 53 8.31 5.81 3.14
N ILE A 54 8.16 4.49 3.09
CA ILE A 54 6.87 3.82 3.35
C ILE A 54 6.44 4.03 4.81
N GLY A 55 7.39 4.09 5.75
CA GLY A 55 7.12 4.45 7.14
C GLY A 55 6.47 5.83 7.25
N ALA A 56 6.97 6.84 6.53
CA ALA A 56 6.38 8.17 6.53
C ALA A 56 4.93 8.17 6.01
N ILE A 57 4.67 7.49 4.89
CA ILE A 57 3.33 7.34 4.30
C ILE A 57 2.34 6.68 5.30
N ARG A 58 2.81 5.67 6.04
CA ARG A 58 1.95 4.90 6.96
C ARG A 58 1.72 5.54 8.32
N THR A 59 2.59 6.43 8.78
CA THR A 59 2.52 6.91 10.17
C THR A 59 2.64 8.42 10.37
N ARG A 60 3.00 9.19 9.33
CA ARG A 60 3.28 10.64 9.44
C ARG A 60 2.42 11.52 8.53
N THR A 61 1.46 10.96 7.82
CA THR A 61 0.47 11.70 7.01
C THR A 61 -0.80 12.00 7.80
N SER A 62 -1.62 12.92 7.29
CA SER A 62 -2.91 13.31 7.87
C SER A 62 -4.09 12.42 7.44
N LEU A 63 -3.93 11.59 6.41
CA LEU A 63 -4.97 10.67 5.96
C LEU A 63 -5.45 9.73 7.08
N SER A 64 -6.76 9.53 7.15
CA SER A 64 -7.36 8.52 8.03
C SER A 64 -6.89 7.12 7.63
N GLN A 65 -6.90 6.19 8.61
CA GLN A 65 -6.58 4.79 8.35
C GLN A 65 -7.46 4.20 7.24
N ALA A 66 -8.78 4.45 7.28
CA ALA A 66 -9.70 3.99 6.25
C ALA A 66 -9.28 4.43 4.83
N ILE A 67 -9.01 5.72 4.61
CA ILE A 67 -8.63 6.22 3.28
C ILE A 67 -7.29 5.67 2.83
N ARG A 68 -6.29 5.64 3.73
CA ARG A 68 -4.96 5.11 3.40
C ARG A 68 -5.03 3.63 3.03
N GLU A 69 -5.68 2.81 3.86
CA GLU A 69 -5.77 1.37 3.63
C GLU A 69 -6.68 1.03 2.44
N LEU A 70 -7.67 1.87 2.12
CA LEU A 70 -8.51 1.72 0.93
C LEU A 70 -7.68 1.90 -0.35
N ILE A 71 -6.79 2.89 -0.41
CA ILE A 71 -5.86 3.09 -1.53
C ILE A 71 -4.96 1.87 -1.68
N ILE A 72 -4.37 1.42 -0.58
CA ILE A 72 -3.42 0.29 -0.55
C ILE A 72 -4.10 -0.99 -1.04
N CYS A 73 -5.24 -1.35 -0.43
CA CYS A 73 -5.97 -2.56 -0.79
C CYS A 73 -6.46 -2.52 -2.24
N ARG A 74 -6.90 -1.36 -2.74
CA ARG A 74 -7.33 -1.23 -4.13
C ARG A 74 -6.17 -1.47 -5.12
N ILE A 75 -4.98 -0.95 -4.83
CA ILE A 75 -3.78 -1.18 -5.63
C ILE A 75 -3.38 -2.65 -5.60
N ALA A 76 -3.41 -3.27 -4.43
CA ALA A 76 -3.11 -4.69 -4.27
C ALA A 76 -4.00 -5.56 -5.17
N VAL A 77 -5.30 -5.27 -5.23
CA VAL A 77 -6.26 -5.97 -6.09
C VAL A 77 -5.95 -5.74 -7.57
N ILE A 78 -5.79 -4.48 -8.00
CA ILE A 78 -5.56 -4.16 -9.41
C ILE A 78 -4.26 -4.81 -9.93
N ASN A 79 -3.22 -4.81 -9.11
CA ASN A 79 -1.90 -5.30 -9.50
C ASN A 79 -1.69 -6.81 -9.19
N GLY A 80 -2.65 -7.47 -8.54
CA GLY A 80 -2.51 -8.88 -8.11
C GLY A 80 -1.48 -9.10 -7.00
N ALA A 81 -1.23 -8.10 -6.16
CA ALA A 81 -0.29 -8.18 -5.04
C ALA A 81 -0.96 -8.75 -3.78
N TRP A 82 -1.26 -10.05 -3.78
CA TRP A 82 -1.99 -10.70 -2.68
C TRP A 82 -1.24 -10.69 -1.35
N PHE A 83 0.10 -10.67 -1.37
CA PHE A 83 0.86 -10.44 -0.13
C PHE A 83 0.53 -9.09 0.51
N GLU A 84 0.36 -8.04 -0.30
CA GLU A 84 -0.04 -6.70 0.17
C GLU A 84 -1.47 -6.74 0.70
N TRP A 85 -2.40 -7.32 -0.07
CA TRP A 85 -3.80 -7.46 0.32
C TRP A 85 -3.96 -8.13 1.69
N ASP A 86 -3.27 -9.26 1.91
CA ASP A 86 -3.38 -10.01 3.16
C ASP A 86 -2.84 -9.24 4.38
N GLN A 87 -1.86 -8.36 4.18
CA GLN A 87 -1.32 -7.52 5.26
C GLN A 87 -2.20 -6.30 5.54
N HIS A 88 -2.92 -5.80 4.54
CA HIS A 88 -3.58 -4.49 4.60
C HIS A 88 -5.12 -4.57 4.71
N SER A 89 -5.76 -5.61 4.17
CA SER A 89 -7.22 -5.77 4.31
C SER A 89 -7.72 -5.87 5.76
N PRO A 90 -6.99 -6.48 6.73
CA PRO A 90 -7.37 -6.39 8.14
C PRO A 90 -7.34 -4.94 8.66
N LEU A 91 -6.35 -4.16 8.25
CA LEU A 91 -6.19 -2.76 8.65
C LEU A 91 -7.28 -1.87 8.04
N LEU A 92 -7.75 -2.19 6.83
CA LEU A 92 -8.89 -1.53 6.21
C LEU A 92 -10.17 -1.73 7.02
N MET A 93 -10.43 -2.97 7.47
CA MET A 93 -11.57 -3.28 8.34
C MET A 93 -11.44 -2.60 9.70
N GLU A 94 -10.26 -2.63 10.33
CA GLU A 94 -9.97 -1.93 11.59
C GLU A 94 -10.15 -0.40 11.46
N GLY A 95 -9.92 0.15 10.26
CA GLY A 95 -10.17 1.54 9.93
C GLY A 95 -11.65 1.95 9.91
N GLY A 96 -12.58 1.00 10.08
CA GLY A 96 -14.02 1.23 10.12
C GLY A 96 -14.73 1.08 8.77
N CYS A 97 -14.06 0.54 7.76
CA CYS A 97 -14.68 0.25 6.47
C CYS A 97 -15.68 -0.92 6.62
N SER A 98 -16.88 -0.81 6.05
CA SER A 98 -17.87 -1.88 6.13
C SER A 98 -17.46 -3.10 5.30
N ALA A 99 -18.01 -4.28 5.61
CA ALA A 99 -17.72 -5.49 4.84
C ALA A 99 -18.12 -5.33 3.37
N GLU A 100 -19.25 -4.67 3.10
CA GLU A 100 -19.72 -4.38 1.74
C GLU A 100 -18.76 -3.45 1.00
N ALA A 101 -18.21 -2.44 1.67
CA ALA A 101 -17.22 -1.54 1.08
C ALA A 101 -15.90 -2.27 0.80
N VAL A 102 -15.46 -3.17 1.67
CA VAL A 102 -14.27 -4.01 1.43
C VAL A 102 -14.45 -4.89 0.19
N GLU A 103 -15.63 -5.47 -0.01
CA GLU A 103 -15.92 -6.23 -1.25
C GLU A 103 -15.89 -5.34 -2.50
N VAL A 104 -16.35 -4.08 -2.41
CA VAL A 104 -16.19 -3.12 -3.52
C VAL A 104 -14.72 -2.81 -3.80
N VAL A 105 -13.90 -2.65 -2.75
CA VAL A 105 -12.45 -2.46 -2.92
C VAL A 105 -11.83 -3.69 -3.61
N ARG A 106 -12.27 -4.90 -3.23
CA ARG A 106 -11.82 -6.19 -3.78
C ARG A 106 -12.23 -6.43 -5.23
N ASP A 107 -13.30 -5.78 -5.70
CA ASP A 107 -13.76 -5.90 -7.09
C ASP A 107 -13.25 -4.73 -7.95
N ALA A 108 -12.16 -4.96 -8.70
CA ALA A 108 -11.56 -3.98 -9.61
C ALA A 108 -12.49 -3.47 -10.73
N GLN A 109 -13.65 -4.12 -10.92
CA GLN A 109 -14.66 -3.79 -11.93
C GLN A 109 -15.95 -3.23 -11.31
N ALA A 110 -16.00 -3.04 -9.99
CA ALA A 110 -17.18 -2.51 -9.32
C ALA A 110 -17.62 -1.15 -9.89
N ASP A 111 -18.92 -0.98 -10.09
CA ASP A 111 -19.53 0.30 -10.46
C ASP A 111 -19.51 1.25 -9.25
N ILE A 112 -18.41 2.00 -9.11
CA ILE A 112 -18.21 2.93 -7.99
C ILE A 112 -19.36 3.95 -7.86
N PRO A 113 -19.84 4.62 -8.94
CA PRO A 113 -21.02 5.49 -8.87
C PRO A 113 -22.27 4.80 -8.29
N GLN A 114 -22.58 3.58 -8.71
CA GLN A 114 -23.71 2.82 -8.17
C GLN A 114 -23.53 2.55 -6.67
N LYS A 115 -22.32 2.21 -6.23
CA LYS A 115 -22.04 1.94 -4.80
C LYS A 115 -22.17 3.17 -3.90
N VAL A 116 -22.02 4.37 -4.45
CA VAL A 116 -22.38 5.62 -3.74
C VAL A 116 -23.89 5.76 -3.59
N GLN A 117 -24.67 5.47 -4.65
CA GLN A 117 -26.14 5.52 -4.59
C GLN A 117 -26.71 4.52 -3.59
N GLU A 118 -26.12 3.33 -3.52
CA GLU A 118 -26.45 2.28 -2.55
C GLU A 118 -25.97 2.60 -1.12
N LYS A 119 -25.26 3.72 -0.92
CA LYS A 119 -24.65 4.14 0.36
C LYS A 119 -23.64 3.14 0.93
N VAL A 120 -23.06 2.30 0.07
CA VAL A 120 -21.95 1.40 0.43
C VAL A 120 -20.65 2.18 0.53
N LEU A 121 -20.45 3.16 -0.36
CA LEU A 121 -19.33 4.08 -0.33
C LEU A 121 -19.80 5.51 -0.07
N SER A 122 -19.03 6.25 0.72
CA SER A 122 -19.15 7.71 0.77
C SER A 122 -18.63 8.36 -0.52
N PRO A 123 -19.04 9.60 -0.84
CA PRO A 123 -18.47 10.34 -1.97
C PRO A 123 -16.94 10.49 -1.89
N LYS A 124 -16.40 10.63 -0.66
CA LYS A 124 -14.96 10.74 -0.40
C LYS A 124 -14.21 9.47 -0.77
N GLU A 125 -14.69 8.31 -0.30
CA GLU A 125 -14.10 7.01 -0.62
C GLU A 125 -14.18 6.70 -2.12
N ALA A 126 -15.32 7.01 -2.75
CA ALA A 126 -15.51 6.83 -4.19
C ALA A 126 -14.55 7.67 -5.04
N ALA A 127 -14.32 8.94 -4.67
CA ALA A 127 -13.36 9.81 -5.36
C ALA A 127 -11.92 9.26 -5.22
N VAL A 128 -11.55 8.77 -4.04
CA VAL A 128 -10.24 8.15 -3.80
C VAL A 128 -10.07 6.85 -4.60
N LEU A 129 -11.09 6.00 -4.68
CA LEU A 129 -11.03 4.78 -5.51
C LEU A 129 -10.87 5.11 -6.99
N LYS A 130 -11.66 6.04 -7.53
CA LYS A 130 -11.53 6.47 -8.94
C LYS A 130 -10.15 7.04 -9.25
N TYR A 131 -9.63 7.88 -8.35
CA TYR A 131 -8.28 8.44 -8.47
C TYR A 131 -7.19 7.35 -8.41
N THR A 132 -7.33 6.41 -7.48
CA THR A 132 -6.40 5.28 -7.31
C THR A 132 -6.41 4.36 -8.53
N ASP A 133 -7.58 4.06 -9.08
CA ASP A 133 -7.75 3.29 -10.31
C ASP A 133 -7.03 3.96 -11.48
N ALA A 134 -7.22 5.27 -11.67
CA ALA A 134 -6.56 6.02 -12.74
C ALA A 134 -5.02 6.04 -12.58
N MET A 135 -4.53 6.36 -11.38
CA MET A 135 -3.08 6.35 -11.09
C MET A 135 -2.42 4.97 -11.32
N THR A 136 -3.18 3.90 -11.10
CA THR A 136 -2.65 2.53 -11.17
C THR A 136 -2.76 1.94 -12.58
N LYS A 137 -3.92 2.10 -13.24
CA LYS A 137 -4.21 1.49 -14.55
C LYS A 137 -3.68 2.33 -15.71
N THR A 138 -3.77 3.66 -15.63
CA THR A 138 -3.45 4.56 -16.75
C THR A 138 -2.33 5.56 -16.48
N VAL A 139 -1.93 5.73 -15.21
CA VAL A 139 -0.94 6.71 -14.71
C VAL A 139 -1.38 8.17 -14.89
N THR A 140 -1.81 8.55 -16.08
CA THR A 140 -2.49 9.82 -16.34
C THR A 140 -3.88 9.79 -15.73
N VAL A 141 -4.13 10.72 -14.79
CA VAL A 141 -5.43 10.90 -14.16
C VAL A 141 -6.27 11.85 -15.02
N PRO A 142 -7.50 11.45 -15.42
CA PRO A 142 -8.44 12.34 -16.09
C PRO A 142 -8.75 13.60 -15.26
N GLU A 143 -8.93 14.74 -15.93
CA GLU A 143 -9.10 16.03 -15.25
C GLU A 143 -10.35 16.06 -14.36
N ASP A 144 -11.46 15.47 -14.80
CA ASP A 144 -12.69 15.36 -14.03
C ASP A 144 -12.50 14.54 -12.73
N VAL A 145 -11.74 13.44 -12.78
CA VAL A 145 -11.38 12.63 -11.60
C VAL A 145 -10.49 13.43 -10.64
N PHE A 146 -9.53 14.19 -11.15
CA PHE A 146 -8.68 15.04 -10.32
C PHE A 146 -9.49 16.16 -9.64
N GLN A 147 -10.35 16.84 -10.38
CA GLN A 147 -11.19 17.92 -9.85
C GLN A 147 -12.20 17.41 -8.82
N GLU A 148 -12.78 16.22 -9.02
CA GLU A 148 -13.63 15.59 -8.02
C GLU A 148 -12.88 15.35 -6.70
N LEU A 149 -11.67 14.78 -6.77
CA LEU A 149 -10.84 14.57 -5.57
C LEU A 149 -10.53 15.90 -4.87
N LYS A 150 -10.08 16.89 -5.64
CA LYS A 150 -9.71 18.22 -5.11
C LYS A 150 -10.91 18.97 -4.51
N GLY A 151 -12.13 18.72 -4.99
CA GLY A 151 -13.35 19.27 -4.40
C GLY A 151 -13.68 18.71 -3.01
N LEU A 152 -13.11 17.56 -2.64
CA LEU A 152 -13.43 16.83 -1.40
C LEU A 152 -12.28 16.79 -0.37
N TYR A 153 -11.06 17.06 -0.82
CA TYR A 153 -9.82 17.00 -0.04
C TYR A 153 -9.00 18.28 -0.23
N ASN A 154 -8.32 18.72 0.82
CA ASN A 154 -7.42 19.87 0.71
C ASN A 154 -6.12 19.51 -0.03
N ASP A 155 -5.33 20.51 -0.43
CA ASP A 155 -4.11 20.29 -1.22
C ASP A 155 -3.11 19.33 -0.55
N ARG A 156 -2.96 19.39 0.78
CA ARG A 156 -2.10 18.48 1.53
C ARG A 156 -2.61 17.04 1.44
N GLU A 157 -3.89 16.83 1.65
CA GLU A 157 -4.51 15.50 1.56
C GLU A 157 -4.41 14.95 0.13
N VAL A 158 -4.60 15.77 -0.90
CA VAL A 158 -4.41 15.35 -2.31
C VAL A 158 -2.98 14.89 -2.56
N VAL A 159 -1.97 15.62 -2.06
CA VAL A 159 -0.56 15.20 -2.15
C VAL A 159 -0.32 13.89 -1.40
N GLU A 160 -0.87 13.74 -0.19
CA GLU A 160 -0.71 12.51 0.60
C GLU A 160 -1.41 11.30 -0.04
N ILE A 161 -2.58 11.48 -0.66
CA ILE A 161 -3.30 10.44 -1.42
C ILE A 161 -2.47 10.02 -2.63
N THR A 162 -1.98 11.00 -3.40
CA THR A 162 -1.12 10.77 -4.57
C THR A 162 0.16 10.02 -4.18
N ALA A 163 0.83 10.46 -3.11
CA ALA A 163 2.04 9.82 -2.61
C ALA A 163 1.79 8.41 -2.09
N THR A 164 0.65 8.17 -1.43
CA THR A 164 0.24 6.82 -0.98
C THR A 164 0.02 5.92 -2.19
N ALA A 165 -0.73 6.39 -3.19
CA ALA A 165 -1.00 5.60 -4.39
C ALA A 165 0.29 5.29 -5.17
N ALA A 166 1.18 6.26 -5.33
CA ALA A 166 2.48 6.05 -5.99
C ALA A 166 3.38 5.08 -5.19
N ALA A 167 3.46 5.25 -3.87
CA ALA A 167 4.25 4.39 -3.00
C ALA A 167 3.80 2.94 -3.06
N TYR A 168 2.50 2.67 -2.98
CA TYR A 168 2.01 1.29 -3.03
C TYR A 168 1.98 0.69 -4.43
N ASN A 169 1.93 1.52 -5.47
CA ASN A 169 2.27 1.07 -6.82
C ASN A 169 3.74 0.59 -6.93
N CYS A 170 4.67 1.22 -6.20
CA CYS A 170 6.05 0.73 -6.09
C CYS A 170 6.12 -0.58 -5.28
N VAL A 171 5.45 -0.64 -4.13
CA VAL A 171 5.38 -1.83 -3.26
C VAL A 171 4.82 -3.02 -4.04
N SER A 172 3.65 -2.88 -4.65
CA SER A 172 2.98 -3.95 -5.38
C SER A 172 3.83 -4.48 -6.54
N ARG A 173 4.51 -3.59 -7.29
CA ARG A 173 5.40 -3.99 -8.40
C ARG A 173 6.58 -4.81 -7.90
N PHE A 174 7.17 -4.43 -6.75
CA PHE A 174 8.24 -5.22 -6.13
C PHE A 174 7.73 -6.58 -5.67
N LEU A 175 6.61 -6.60 -4.94
CA LEU A 175 6.00 -7.83 -4.40
C LEU A 175 5.65 -8.82 -5.51
N VAL A 176 4.98 -8.36 -6.57
CA VAL A 176 4.53 -9.22 -7.67
C VAL A 176 5.71 -9.66 -8.54
N ALA A 177 6.61 -8.75 -8.93
CA ALA A 177 7.71 -9.10 -9.83
C ALA A 177 8.65 -10.16 -9.23
N LEU A 178 8.84 -10.10 -7.92
CA LEU A 178 9.66 -11.03 -7.16
C LEU A 178 8.86 -12.18 -6.54
N ASP A 179 7.54 -12.15 -6.62
CA ASP A 179 6.65 -13.11 -5.99
C ASP A 179 6.87 -13.24 -4.46
N VAL A 180 7.02 -12.11 -3.78
CA VAL A 180 7.24 -12.08 -2.32
C VAL A 180 6.07 -12.77 -1.60
N GLY A 181 6.42 -13.63 -0.65
CA GLY A 181 5.49 -14.42 0.15
C GLY A 181 4.84 -15.61 -0.57
N GLU A 182 5.18 -15.86 -1.84
CA GLU A 182 4.62 -16.99 -2.61
C GLU A 182 3.08 -16.93 -2.65
N LYS A 183 2.54 -15.70 -2.76
CA LYS A 183 1.09 -15.44 -2.71
C LYS A 183 0.53 -14.90 -4.02
N ASN A 184 1.36 -14.52 -4.98
CA ASN A 184 0.91 -13.70 -6.13
C ASN A 184 0.59 -14.58 -7.35
N HIS A 185 -0.06 -15.72 -7.12
CA HIS A 185 -0.41 -16.74 -8.12
C HIS A 185 -1.89 -16.71 -8.48
#